data_AF-A0A4Q3D6C2-F1
#
_entry.id   AF-A0A4Q3D6C2-F1
#
_cell.length_a   1.000
_cell.length_b   1.000
_cell.length_c   1.000
_cell.angle_alpha   90.00
_cell.angle_beta   90.00
_cell.angle_gamma   90.00
#
_symmetry.space_group_name_H-M   'P 1'
#
loop_
_entity.id
_entity.type
_entity.pdbx_description
1 polymer ?
#
loop_
_entity_poly.entity_id
_entity_poly.type
_entity_poly.pdbx_seq_one_letter_code
_entity_poly.pdbx_strand_id
1 'polypeptide(L)'
;MKKNFFPLLLLLFLCACSAKKPQITSAKNSIAQNTIAATNSKVMANLWMQRSAEYKALCFQAYNLAHLRLDLALDQPSAKPRAIITDIDETVLDNSPHDITEALAGKDFDLKTWKAWTAKAAADTIAGAGSFL
;
A
#
# COMPACT_ATOMS: atom_id res chain seq x y z
N MET A 1 1.99 57.63 9.42
CA MET A 1 2.07 57.07 8.05
C MET A 1 2.48 55.61 8.15
N LYS A 2 1.54 54.67 8.05
CA LYS A 2 1.83 53.22 8.13
C LYS A 2 2.34 52.76 6.76
N LYS A 3 3.59 52.29 6.69
CA LYS A 3 4.19 51.79 5.45
C LYS A 3 3.70 50.37 5.20
N ASN A 4 2.80 50.19 4.22
CA ASN A 4 2.30 48.88 3.81
C ASN A 4 3.37 48.12 3.01
N PHE A 5 4.08 47.21 3.68
CA PHE A 5 5.05 46.30 3.07
C PHE A 5 4.42 45.07 2.39
N PHE A 6 3.08 44.98 2.39
CA PHE A 6 2.33 43.86 1.82
C PHE A 6 2.57 43.57 0.31
N PRO A 7 2.76 44.56 -0.59
CA PRO A 7 2.94 44.26 -2.01
C PRO A 7 4.34 43.74 -2.34
N LEU A 8 5.34 43.98 -1.48
CA LEU A 8 6.72 43.50 -1.69
C LEU A 8 6.85 42.00 -1.34
N LEU A 9 6.08 41.54 -0.35
CA LEU A 9 6.06 40.12 0.05
C LEU A 9 5.35 39.24 -0.98
N LEU A 10 4.37 39.79 -1.71
CA LEU A 10 3.61 39.08 -2.74
C LEU A 10 4.40 38.87 -4.04
N LEU A 11 5.33 39.78 -4.38
CA LEU A 11 6.18 39.66 -5.57
C LEU A 11 7.25 38.56 -5.42
N LEU A 12 7.75 38.32 -4.20
CA LEU A 12 8.76 37.30 -3.91
C LEU A 12 8.21 35.86 -4.06
N PHE A 13 6.89 35.66 -3.98
CA PHE A 13 6.26 34.36 -4.17
C PHE A 13 6.05 33.95 -5.64
N LEU A 14 6.17 34.87 -6.60
CA LEU A 14 5.87 34.60 -8.02
C LEU A 14 7.08 34.19 -8.88
N CYS A 15 8.31 34.27 -8.36
CA CYS A 15 9.52 33.91 -9.12
C CYS A 15 10.05 32.49 -8.87
N ALA A 16 9.35 31.64 -8.11
CA ALA A 16 9.85 30.32 -7.71
C ALA A 16 9.66 29.18 -8.74
N CYS A 17 9.19 29.46 -9.95
CA CYS A 17 8.99 28.44 -10.99
C CYS A 17 10.01 28.57 -12.14
N SER A 18 11.19 27.97 -11.98
CA SER A 18 12.03 27.58 -13.13
C SER A 18 11.69 26.14 -13.52
N ALA A 19 10.74 25.95 -14.43
CA ALA A 19 10.50 24.65 -15.04
C ALA A 19 11.59 24.34 -16.07
N LYS A 20 12.49 23.39 -15.75
CA LYS A 20 13.41 22.83 -16.75
C LYS A 20 12.60 21.99 -17.75
N LYS A 21 12.74 22.29 -19.06
CA LYS A 21 12.19 21.43 -20.12
C LYS A 21 12.87 20.06 -20.06
N PRO A 22 12.12 18.94 -20.11
CA PRO A 22 12.74 17.62 -20.17
C PRO A 22 13.43 17.41 -21.52
N GLN A 23 14.75 17.15 -21.50
CA GLN A 23 15.48 16.66 -22.67
C GLN A 23 15.18 15.16 -22.84
N ILE A 24 14.53 14.81 -23.94
CA ILE A 24 14.37 13.43 -24.37
C ILE A 24 15.72 12.97 -24.93
N THR A 25 16.43 12.14 -24.17
CA THR A 25 17.63 11.43 -24.63
C THR A 25 17.30 9.95 -24.87
N SER A 26 17.56 9.55 -26.12
CA SER A 26 17.52 8.26 -26.80
C SER A 26 17.15 6.96 -26.06
N ALA A 27 16.21 6.24 -26.68
CA ALA A 27 15.57 4.97 -26.33
C ALA A 27 16.44 3.69 -26.29
N LYS A 28 17.75 3.77 -25.98
CA LYS A 28 18.59 2.58 -25.74
C LYS A 28 18.68 2.16 -24.27
N ASN A 29 18.21 3.01 -23.35
CA ASN A 29 18.15 2.72 -21.90
C ASN A 29 16.79 2.18 -21.43
N SER A 30 15.82 1.96 -22.33
CA SER A 30 14.42 1.70 -21.92
C SER A 30 14.25 0.39 -21.15
N ILE A 31 14.93 -0.70 -21.51
CA ILE A 31 14.75 -1.99 -20.82
C ILE A 31 15.34 -1.95 -19.41
N ALA A 32 16.59 -1.48 -19.26
CA ALA A 32 17.23 -1.36 -17.96
C ALA A 32 16.52 -0.32 -17.07
N GLN A 33 16.09 0.82 -17.62
CA GLN A 33 15.30 1.80 -16.88
C GLN A 33 13.91 1.27 -16.49
N ASN A 34 13.26 0.48 -17.36
CA ASN A 34 11.96 -0.13 -17.04
C ASN A 34 12.08 -1.19 -15.94
N THR A 35 13.14 -2.00 -15.94
CA THR A 35 13.39 -2.99 -14.87
C THR A 35 13.68 -2.30 -13.53
N ILE A 36 14.47 -1.22 -13.54
CA ILE A 36 14.74 -0.42 -12.32
C ILE A 36 13.46 0.26 -11.83
N ALA A 37 12.67 0.84 -12.73
CA ALA A 37 11.40 1.49 -12.38
C ALA A 37 10.39 0.48 -11.82
N ALA A 38 10.25 -0.70 -12.42
CA ALA A 38 9.35 -1.75 -11.95
C ALA A 38 9.78 -2.29 -10.57
N THR A 39 11.08 -2.53 -10.38
CA THR A 39 11.65 -2.94 -9.09
C THR A 39 11.37 -1.88 -8.02
N ASN A 40 11.64 -0.61 -8.33
CA ASN A 40 11.38 0.51 -7.42
C ASN A 40 9.90 0.61 -7.04
N SER A 41 8.98 0.41 -7.99
CA SER A 41 7.54 0.45 -7.72
C SER A 41 7.10 -0.65 -6.75
N LYS A 42 7.59 -1.89 -6.91
CA LYS A 42 7.28 -2.99 -5.98
C LYS A 42 7.84 -2.76 -4.59
N VAL A 43 9.07 -2.25 -4.51
CA VAL A 43 9.70 -1.91 -3.23
C VAL A 43 8.92 -0.80 -2.53
N MET A 44 8.47 0.23 -3.25
CA MET A 44 7.66 1.31 -2.67
C MET A 44 6.28 0.82 -2.22
N ALA A 45 5.62 -0.05 -2.97
CA ALA A 45 4.33 -0.63 -2.58
C ALA A 45 4.46 -1.46 -1.28
N ASN A 46 5.45 -2.34 -1.22
CA ASN A 46 5.74 -3.13 -0.02
C ASN A 46 6.13 -2.26 1.16
N LEU A 47 6.92 -1.19 0.93
CA LEU A 47 7.29 -0.26 1.99
C LEU A 47 6.07 0.46 2.56
N TRP A 48 5.13 0.86 1.70
CA TRP A 48 3.88 1.45 2.14
C TRP A 48 3.04 0.47 2.98
N MET A 49 2.87 -0.78 2.51
CA MET A 49 2.14 -1.80 3.29
C MET A 49 2.82 -2.09 4.64
N GLN A 50 4.15 -2.24 4.66
CA GLN A 50 4.88 -2.63 5.87
C GLN A 50 5.08 -1.51 6.89
N ARG A 51 5.14 -0.24 6.43
CA ARG A 51 5.60 0.87 7.27
C ARG A 51 4.64 2.04 7.38
N SER A 52 3.65 2.17 6.48
CA SER A 52 2.74 3.31 6.56
C SER A 52 1.71 3.11 7.68
N ALA A 53 1.44 4.19 8.40
CA ALA A 53 0.33 4.20 9.35
C ALA A 53 -1.02 4.16 8.61
N GLU A 54 -1.05 4.70 7.39
CA GLU A 54 -2.20 4.76 6.50
C GLU A 54 -2.69 3.37 6.10
N TYR A 55 -1.80 2.46 5.69
CA TYR A 55 -2.17 1.07 5.38
C TYR A 55 -2.79 0.40 6.61
N LYS A 56 -2.12 0.49 7.77
CA LYS A 56 -2.62 -0.07 9.02
C LYS A 56 -3.98 0.52 9.42
N ALA A 57 -4.17 1.82 9.24
CA ALA A 57 -5.44 2.50 9.51
C ALA A 57 -6.54 2.04 8.57
N LEU A 58 -6.24 1.79 7.29
CA LEU A 58 -7.20 1.24 6.32
C LEU A 58 -7.62 -0.18 6.69
N CYS A 59 -6.69 -1.04 7.12
CA CYS A 59 -7.01 -2.39 7.60
C CYS A 59 -7.95 -2.35 8.80
N PHE A 60 -7.65 -1.53 9.82
CA PHE A 60 -8.55 -1.35 10.96
C PHE A 60 -9.90 -0.76 10.55
N GLN A 61 -9.93 0.20 9.63
CA GLN A 61 -11.18 0.76 9.12
C GLN A 61 -12.06 -0.32 8.48
N ALA A 62 -11.47 -1.19 7.67
CA ALA A 62 -12.18 -2.29 7.03
C ALA A 62 -12.76 -3.27 8.06
N TYR A 63 -11.96 -3.71 9.04
CA TYR A 63 -12.42 -4.65 10.06
C TYR A 63 -13.39 -4.04 11.08
N ASN A 64 -13.25 -2.76 11.44
CA ASN A 64 -14.23 -2.06 12.26
C ASN A 64 -15.58 -1.94 11.54
N LEU A 65 -15.57 -1.65 10.24
CA LEU A 65 -16.79 -1.66 9.43
C LEU A 65 -17.38 -3.07 9.33
N ALA A 66 -16.55 -4.10 9.19
CA ALA A 66 -16.99 -5.48 9.16
C ALA A 66 -17.70 -5.88 10.48
N HIS A 67 -17.14 -5.51 11.64
CA HIS A 67 -17.80 -5.69 12.94
C HIS A 67 -19.16 -4.99 12.99
N LEU A 68 -19.22 -3.70 12.63
CA LEU A 68 -20.48 -2.95 12.63
C LEU A 68 -21.53 -3.62 11.73
N ARG A 69 -21.13 -4.12 10.56
CA ARG A 69 -22.04 -4.81 9.63
C ARG A 69 -22.48 -6.17 10.17
N LEU A 70 -21.58 -6.89 10.85
CA LEU A 70 -21.89 -8.15 11.48
C LEU A 70 -22.92 -7.97 12.60
N ASP A 71 -22.73 -6.99 13.48
CA ASP A 71 -23.66 -6.68 14.58
C ASP A 71 -25.06 -6.38 14.03
N LEU A 72 -25.15 -5.49 13.04
CA LEU A 72 -26.42 -5.18 12.36
C LEU A 72 -27.05 -6.39 11.70
N ALA A 73 -26.24 -7.27 11.11
CA ALA A 73 -26.73 -8.50 10.49
C ALA A 73 -27.24 -9.49 11.53
N LEU A 74 -26.59 -9.57 12.70
CA LEU A 74 -26.95 -10.45 13.81
C LEU A 74 -28.31 -10.09 14.43
N ASP A 75 -28.65 -8.80 14.46
CA ASP A 75 -29.93 -8.29 14.96
C ASP A 75 -31.14 -8.68 14.09
N GLN A 76 -30.93 -9.09 12.85
CA GLN A 76 -32.00 -9.53 11.96
C GLN A 76 -32.37 -11.01 12.20
N PRO A 77 -33.60 -11.46 11.93
CA PRO A 77 -33.90 -12.89 11.93
C PRO A 77 -33.21 -13.59 10.74
N SER A 78 -32.75 -14.83 10.93
CA SER A 78 -32.19 -15.65 9.84
C SER A 78 -32.72 -17.08 9.90
N ALA A 79 -33.13 -17.62 8.75
CA ALA A 79 -33.56 -19.01 8.60
C ALA A 79 -32.39 -20.01 8.52
N LYS A 80 -31.16 -19.51 8.34
CA LYS A 80 -29.93 -20.32 8.21
C LYS A 80 -28.82 -19.77 9.12
N PRO A 81 -27.83 -20.60 9.50
CA PRO A 81 -26.62 -20.10 10.14
C PRO A 81 -25.97 -19.01 9.29
N ARG A 82 -25.42 -17.99 9.95
CA ARG A 82 -24.64 -16.94 9.28
C ARG A 82 -23.24 -17.44 9.01
N ALA A 83 -22.64 -16.92 7.94
CA ALA A 83 -21.26 -17.19 7.59
C ALA A 83 -20.58 -15.87 7.22
N ILE A 84 -19.29 -15.79 7.55
CA ILE A 84 -18.37 -14.78 7.05
C ILE A 84 -17.48 -15.48 6.03
N ILE A 85 -17.30 -14.84 4.87
CA ILE A 85 -16.39 -15.32 3.82
C ILE A 85 -15.31 -14.25 3.70
N THR A 86 -14.06 -14.69 3.78
CA THR A 86 -12.89 -13.84 3.64
C THR A 86 -11.91 -14.48 2.68
N ASP A 87 -11.18 -13.63 1.95
CA ASP A 87 -9.91 -14.03 1.34
C ASP A 87 -8.84 -14.21 2.45
N ILE A 88 -7.69 -14.78 2.09
CA ILE A 88 -6.59 -15.05 3.02
C ILE A 88 -5.42 -14.12 2.77
N ASP A 89 -4.84 -14.14 1.58
CA ASP A 89 -3.62 -13.40 1.26
C ASP A 89 -3.91 -11.89 1.20
N GLU A 90 -3.13 -11.08 1.93
CA GLU A 90 -3.29 -9.63 2.08
C GLU A 90 -4.64 -9.17 2.65
N THR A 91 -5.46 -10.11 3.10
CA THR A 91 -6.73 -9.86 3.80
C THR A 91 -6.64 -10.30 5.25
N VAL A 92 -6.24 -11.55 5.50
CA VAL A 92 -6.03 -12.12 6.85
C VAL A 92 -4.55 -12.28 7.16
N LEU A 93 -3.75 -12.75 6.21
CA LEU A 93 -2.31 -13.00 6.38
C LEU A 93 -1.48 -11.98 5.59
N ASP A 94 -0.44 -11.45 6.23
CA ASP A 94 0.52 -10.52 5.64
C ASP A 94 1.68 -11.28 5.00
N ASN A 95 1.68 -11.38 3.67
CA ASN A 95 2.76 -11.98 2.91
C ASN A 95 3.78 -10.96 2.38
N SER A 96 3.67 -9.68 2.76
CA SER A 96 4.63 -8.64 2.34
C SER A 96 6.10 -8.98 2.64
N PRO A 97 6.48 -9.78 3.67
CA PRO A 97 7.88 -10.20 3.84
C PRO A 97 8.41 -11.04 2.67
N HIS A 98 7.58 -11.89 2.05
CA HIS A 98 7.95 -12.61 0.84
C HIS A 98 8.10 -11.64 -0.33
N ASP A 99 7.11 -10.76 -0.54
CA ASP A 99 7.06 -9.87 -1.69
C ASP A 99 8.19 -8.85 -1.70
N ILE A 100 8.55 -8.28 -0.54
CA ILE A 100 9.72 -7.39 -0.45
C ILE A 100 11.02 -8.13 -0.73
N THR A 101 11.13 -9.41 -0.33
CA THR A 101 12.33 -10.23 -0.57
C THR A 101 12.54 -10.47 -2.06
N GLU A 102 11.48 -10.85 -2.78
CA GLU A 102 11.54 -11.04 -4.23
C GLU A 102 11.74 -9.70 -4.96
N ALA A 103 11.08 -8.63 -4.51
CA ALA A 103 11.25 -7.29 -5.08
C ALA A 103 12.69 -6.77 -4.95
N LEU A 104 13.32 -6.92 -3.78
CA LEU A 104 14.73 -6.53 -3.59
C LEU A 104 15.71 -7.36 -4.43
N ALA A 105 15.34 -8.60 -4.75
CA ALA A 105 16.08 -9.46 -5.67
C ALA A 105 15.80 -9.15 -7.16
N GLY A 106 14.93 -8.18 -7.46
CA GLY A 106 14.54 -7.82 -8.83
C GLY A 106 13.68 -8.90 -9.52
N LYS A 107 13.00 -9.75 -8.75
CA LYS A 107 12.21 -10.87 -9.26
C LYS A 107 10.72 -10.55 -9.35
N ASP A 108 10.05 -11.28 -10.22
CA ASP A 108 8.59 -11.40 -10.27
C ASP A 108 8.13 -12.57 -9.40
N PHE A 109 6.81 -12.75 -9.31
CA PHE A 109 6.23 -13.91 -8.66
C PHE A 109 6.80 -15.21 -9.25
N ASP A 110 7.22 -16.10 -8.36
CA ASP A 110 7.64 -17.45 -8.69
C ASP A 110 6.93 -18.46 -7.76
N LEU A 111 6.33 -19.49 -8.37
CA LEU A 111 5.53 -20.45 -7.61
C LEU A 111 6.37 -21.29 -6.65
N LYS A 112 7.66 -21.52 -6.94
CA LYS A 112 8.53 -22.33 -6.09
C LYS A 112 8.94 -21.54 -4.84
N THR A 113 9.31 -20.27 -4.98
CA THR A 113 9.59 -19.41 -3.82
C THR A 113 8.34 -19.17 -2.99
N TRP A 114 7.18 -18.97 -3.64
CA TRP A 114 5.89 -18.86 -2.95
C TRP A 114 5.53 -20.10 -2.13
N LYS A 115 5.69 -21.30 -2.70
CA LYS A 115 5.49 -22.56 -1.97
C LYS A 115 6.45 -22.70 -0.78
N ALA A 116 7.70 -22.26 -0.96
CA ALA A 116 8.67 -22.26 0.13
C ALA A 116 8.32 -21.25 1.23
N TRP A 117 7.70 -20.13 0.89
CA TRP A 117 7.18 -19.15 1.86
C TRP A 117 5.99 -19.69 2.64
N THR A 118 4.94 -20.13 1.94
CA THR A 118 3.72 -20.64 2.56
C THR A 118 3.97 -21.87 3.44
N ALA A 119 4.91 -22.74 3.06
CA ALA A 119 5.34 -23.88 3.89
C ALA A 119 5.99 -23.48 5.23
N LYS A 120 6.49 -22.24 5.37
CA LYS A 120 7.02 -21.74 6.65
C LYS A 120 5.91 -21.45 7.66
N ALA A 121 4.67 -21.23 7.22
CA ALA A 121 3.52 -20.89 8.05
C ALA A 121 3.84 -19.74 9.06
N ALA A 122 4.57 -18.73 8.59
CA ALA A 122 5.13 -17.67 9.41
C ALA A 122 4.61 -16.27 9.04
N ALA A 123 3.60 -16.19 8.16
CA ALA A 123 2.91 -14.93 7.87
C ALA A 123 2.18 -14.46 9.14
N ASP A 124 2.35 -13.19 9.47
CA ASP A 124 1.60 -12.56 10.57
C ASP A 124 0.20 -12.18 10.08
N THR A 125 -0.67 -11.79 11.01
CA THR A 125 -2.02 -11.32 10.67
C THR A 125 -2.04 -9.87 10.20
N ILE A 126 -2.89 -9.58 9.22
CA ILE A 126 -3.24 -8.21 8.84
C ILE A 126 -3.88 -7.50 10.04
N ALA A 127 -3.58 -6.21 10.22
CA ALA A 127 -4.07 -5.43 11.35
C ALA A 127 -5.61 -5.44 11.44
N GLY A 128 -6.13 -5.91 12.56
CA GLY A 128 -7.57 -6.06 12.82
C GLY A 128 -8.18 -7.40 12.42
N ALA A 129 -7.51 -8.19 11.56
CA ALA A 129 -8.03 -9.47 11.09
C ALA A 129 -8.16 -10.50 12.22
N GLY A 130 -7.08 -10.71 12.98
CA GLY A 130 -7.07 -11.68 14.08
C GLY A 130 -7.98 -11.34 15.26
N SER A 131 -8.42 -10.08 15.39
CA SER A 131 -9.42 -9.70 16.39
C SER A 131 -10.85 -9.85 15.90
N PHE A 132 -11.07 -9.84 14.59
CA PHE A 132 -12.39 -9.94 13.98
C PHE A 132 -12.87 -11.39 13.79
N LEU A 133 -11.96 -12.29 13.43
CA LEU A 133 -12.21 -13.71 13.17
C LEU A 133 -12.04 -14.58 14.44
#